data_AF-A0A1F9APW5-F1
#
_entry.id   AF-A0A1F9APW5-F1
#
_cell.length_a   1.000
_cell.length_b   1.000
_cell.length_c   1.000
_cell.angle_alpha   90.00
_cell.angle_beta   90.00
_cell.angle_gamma   90.00
#
_symmetry.space_group_name_H-M   'P 1'
#
loop_
_entity.id
_entity.type
_entity.pdbx_description
1 polymer ?
#
loop_
_entity_poly.entity_id
_entity_poly.type
_entity_poly.pdbx_seq_one_letter_code
_entity_poly.pdbx_strand_id
1 'polypeptide(L)'
;MISEKRVKGSVIVFMLACLGLLITGFYYLLTAQIPLEMQIQQLIEADQNRPPLSGLLGPRLQQDELEARDIRKKYLEIKPAYDVVMADYVHIPRFKPPADGHLTEKQILAMYDIYMSGVREIRHFKIYDLGDRPGMFKAFISYAYLPALVELVRKRGLVKHQMTEDELNWVVLRTMEAALFACNRQRETGQGTPEERKRLETARYGLSNILGLVEERTPEEGGSVTHPERLNDSKIPRANVALFLKLRENVRWSGARFYGMNFDENYIMQAAKSLPE
;
A
#
# COMPACT_ATOMS: atom_id res chain seq x y z
N MET A 1 51.42 -19.39 -16.28
CA MET A 1 50.17 -18.85 -16.85
C MET A 1 49.05 -19.03 -15.84
N ILE A 2 48.70 -17.98 -15.11
CA ILE A 2 47.52 -18.00 -14.23
C ILE A 2 46.29 -17.82 -15.13
N SER A 3 45.40 -18.81 -15.14
CA SER A 3 44.20 -18.85 -15.98
C SER A 3 43.32 -17.61 -15.73
N GLU A 4 42.96 -16.89 -16.81
CA GLU A 4 42.00 -15.76 -16.81
C GLU A 4 40.69 -16.06 -16.06
N LYS A 5 40.31 -17.33 -15.93
CA LYS A 5 39.12 -17.73 -15.17
C LYS A 5 39.27 -17.50 -13.65
N ARG A 6 40.48 -17.58 -13.10
CA ARG A 6 40.71 -17.28 -11.67
C ARG A 6 40.65 -15.78 -11.36
N VAL A 7 41.11 -14.93 -12.28
CA VAL A 7 41.07 -13.47 -12.10
C VAL A 7 39.63 -12.94 -12.14
N LYS A 8 38.77 -13.48 -13.03
CA LYS A 8 37.34 -13.10 -13.11
C LYS A 8 36.55 -13.55 -11.88
N GLY A 9 36.86 -14.70 -11.30
CA GLY A 9 36.24 -15.16 -10.04
C GLY A 9 36.57 -14.28 -8.85
N SER A 10 37.84 -13.86 -8.71
CA SER A 10 38.29 -12.99 -7.61
C SER A 10 37.72 -11.56 -7.69
N VAL A 11 37.51 -11.02 -8.90
CA VAL A 11 36.89 -9.70 -9.08
C VAL A 11 35.41 -9.71 -8.73
N ILE A 12 34.68 -10.79 -9.05
CA ILE A 12 33.25 -10.92 -8.68
C ILE A 12 33.10 -11.07 -7.17
N VAL A 13 33.96 -11.85 -6.52
CA VAL A 13 33.96 -11.99 -5.05
C VAL A 13 34.34 -10.67 -4.36
N PHE A 14 35.28 -9.90 -4.93
CA PHE A 14 35.63 -8.57 -4.43
C PHE A 14 34.49 -7.55 -4.62
N MET A 15 33.81 -7.55 -5.77
CA MET A 15 32.63 -6.69 -5.99
C MET A 15 31.46 -7.04 -5.07
N LEU A 16 31.23 -8.34 -4.80
CA LEU A 16 30.20 -8.77 -3.85
C LEU A 16 30.58 -8.43 -2.40
N ALA A 17 31.86 -8.46 -2.05
CA ALA A 17 32.35 -7.99 -0.74
C ALA A 17 32.22 -6.46 -0.60
N CYS A 18 32.49 -5.70 -1.67
CA CYS A 18 32.24 -4.25 -1.69
C CYS A 18 30.75 -3.91 -1.66
N LEU A 19 29.89 -4.70 -2.32
CA LEU A 19 28.43 -4.55 -2.25
C LEU A 19 27.90 -4.92 -0.86
N GLY A 20 28.47 -5.94 -0.22
CA GLY A 20 28.18 -6.32 1.17
C GLY A 20 28.63 -5.25 2.18
N LEU A 21 29.79 -4.61 1.97
CA LEU A 21 30.25 -3.49 2.80
C LEU A 21 29.46 -2.21 2.54
N LEU A 22 28.99 -1.98 1.30
CA LEU A 22 28.08 -0.88 0.98
C LEU A 22 26.71 -1.10 1.59
N ILE A 23 26.13 -2.30 1.52
CA ILE A 23 24.83 -2.61 2.13
C ILE A 23 24.92 -2.57 3.66
N THR A 24 25.97 -3.12 4.26
CA THR A 24 26.17 -3.08 5.72
C THR A 24 26.51 -1.66 6.21
N GLY A 25 27.25 -0.87 5.42
CA GLY A 25 27.49 0.55 5.67
C GLY A 25 26.24 1.41 5.50
N PHE A 26 25.40 1.12 4.51
CA PHE A 26 24.10 1.77 4.30
C PHE A 26 23.11 1.37 5.41
N TYR A 27 23.19 0.14 5.92
CA TYR A 27 22.40 -0.33 7.06
C TYR A 27 22.84 0.35 8.37
N TYR A 28 24.14 0.59 8.57
CA TYR A 28 24.65 1.38 9.68
C TYR A 28 24.31 2.88 9.56
N LEU A 29 24.21 3.41 8.34
CA LEU A 29 23.68 4.75 8.05
C LEU A 29 22.16 4.84 8.25
N LEU A 30 21.42 3.77 7.97
CA LEU A 30 19.97 3.65 8.21
C LEU A 30 19.63 3.54 9.71
N THR A 31 20.56 3.05 10.55
CA THR A 31 20.36 2.95 12.02
C THR A 31 20.95 4.12 12.80
N ALA A 32 21.84 4.92 12.20
CA ALA A 32 22.35 6.15 12.81
C ALA A 32 21.39 7.33 12.55
N GLN A 33 20.41 7.52 13.43
CA GLN A 33 19.70 8.76 13.85
C GLN A 33 19.64 10.00 12.92
N ILE A 34 19.65 9.84 11.60
CA ILE A 34 19.39 10.91 10.65
C ILE A 34 18.03 10.63 10.02
N PRO A 35 17.06 11.56 10.12
CA PRO A 35 15.76 11.40 9.47
C PRO A 35 15.97 11.08 7.99
N LEU A 36 15.22 10.11 7.46
CA LEU A 36 15.30 9.67 6.05
C LEU A 36 15.25 10.87 5.08
N GLU A 37 14.50 11.91 5.41
CA GLU A 37 14.45 13.17 4.68
C GLU A 37 15.80 13.89 4.60
N MET A 38 16.57 13.96 5.69
CA MET A 38 17.91 14.56 5.71
C MET A 38 18.91 13.73 4.90
N GLN A 39 18.81 12.40 4.94
CA GLN A 39 19.67 11.52 4.14
C GLN A 39 19.39 11.69 2.64
N ILE A 40 18.10 11.81 2.27
CA ILE A 40 17.68 12.06 0.89
C ILE A 40 18.09 13.46 0.45
N GLN A 41 17.94 14.49 1.29
CA GLN A 41 18.36 15.86 1.00
C GLN A 41 19.88 15.96 0.78
N GLN A 42 20.68 15.31 1.64
CA GLN A 42 22.14 15.23 1.49
C GLN A 42 22.55 14.45 0.24
N LEU A 43 21.83 13.39 -0.12
CA LEU A 43 22.04 12.66 -1.36
C LEU A 43 21.69 13.53 -2.60
N ILE A 44 20.66 14.36 -2.51
CA ILE A 44 20.27 15.31 -3.57
C ILE A 44 21.34 16.40 -3.73
N GLU A 45 21.82 16.99 -2.63
CA GLU A 45 22.86 18.04 -2.64
C GLU A 45 24.22 17.52 -3.10
N ALA A 46 24.60 16.30 -2.67
CA ALA A 46 25.82 15.65 -3.12
C ALA A 46 25.79 15.30 -4.62
N ASP A 47 24.61 15.03 -5.18
CA ASP A 47 24.46 14.67 -6.58
C ASP A 47 24.25 15.89 -7.50
N GLN A 48 23.69 17.00 -7.00
CA GLN A 48 23.67 18.29 -7.71
C GLN A 48 25.07 18.85 -7.96
N ASN A 49 26.03 18.51 -7.09
CA ASN A 49 27.43 18.92 -7.18
C ASN A 49 28.35 17.84 -7.76
N ARG A 50 27.81 16.68 -8.16
CA ARG A 50 28.62 15.63 -8.79
C ARG A 50 28.92 16.02 -10.24
N PRO A 51 30.19 15.98 -10.68
CA PRO A 51 30.48 16.00 -12.11
C PRO A 51 29.71 14.84 -12.75
N PRO A 52 29.08 15.04 -13.92
CA PRO A 52 28.38 13.96 -14.58
C PRO A 52 29.33 12.77 -14.72
N LEU A 53 28.86 11.55 -14.40
CA LEU A 53 29.60 10.30 -14.65
C LEU A 53 29.78 10.04 -16.17
N SER A 54 29.45 11.02 -17.00
CA SER A 54 29.63 11.06 -18.44
C SER A 54 31.09 10.78 -18.78
N GLY A 55 31.33 9.57 -19.27
CA GLY A 55 32.66 9.08 -19.65
C GLY A 55 33.08 7.78 -18.96
N LEU A 56 32.53 7.45 -17.79
CA LEU A 56 32.85 6.21 -17.04
C LEU A 56 31.77 5.12 -17.18
N LEU A 57 30.55 5.51 -17.53
CA LEU A 57 29.41 4.62 -17.68
C LEU A 57 29.18 4.25 -19.15
N GLY A 58 28.82 2.99 -19.42
CA GLY A 58 28.36 2.59 -20.75
C GLY A 58 27.06 3.31 -21.15
N PRO A 59 26.74 3.42 -22.46
CA PRO A 59 25.62 4.24 -22.96
C PRO A 59 24.26 3.96 -22.30
N ARG A 60 24.00 2.69 -21.96
CA ARG A 60 22.76 2.27 -21.29
C ARG A 60 22.60 2.84 -19.88
N LEU A 61 23.71 2.93 -19.13
CA LEU A 61 23.69 3.47 -17.76
C LEU A 61 23.61 4.99 -17.75
N GLN A 62 24.20 5.67 -18.75
CA GLN A 62 24.05 7.12 -18.92
C GLN A 62 22.60 7.50 -19.23
N GLN A 63 21.92 6.73 -20.10
CA GLN A 63 20.50 6.95 -20.40
C GLN A 63 19.61 6.73 -19.16
N ASP A 64 19.87 5.68 -18.39
CA ASP A 64 19.15 5.40 -17.13
C ASP A 64 19.36 6.49 -16.07
N GLU A 65 20.58 7.03 -15.97
CA GLU A 65 20.87 8.18 -15.10
C GLU A 65 20.08 9.43 -15.52
N LEU A 66 20.02 9.74 -16.82
CA LEU A 66 19.27 10.88 -17.34
C LEU A 66 17.77 10.75 -17.05
N GLU A 67 17.17 9.59 -17.31
CA GLU A 67 15.75 9.34 -17.01
C GLU A 67 15.47 9.39 -15.49
N ALA A 68 16.42 8.96 -14.65
CA ALA A 68 16.29 9.07 -13.20
C ALA A 68 16.32 10.52 -12.70
N ARG A 69 17.00 11.44 -13.40
CA ARG A 69 17.00 12.88 -13.07
C ARG A 69 15.62 13.49 -13.24
N ASP A 70 14.86 13.08 -14.25
CA ASP A 70 13.50 13.57 -14.46
C ASP A 70 12.56 13.12 -13.33
N ILE A 71 12.65 11.86 -12.91
CA ILE A 71 11.91 11.35 -11.74
C ILE A 71 12.31 12.10 -10.48
N ARG A 72 13.61 12.40 -10.30
CA ARG A 72 14.07 13.18 -9.16
C ARG A 72 13.52 14.60 -9.16
N LYS A 73 13.44 15.25 -10.32
CA LYS A 73 12.83 16.59 -10.40
C LYS A 73 11.38 16.55 -9.95
N LYS A 74 10.60 15.57 -10.43
CA LYS A 74 9.23 15.34 -9.96
C LYS A 74 9.17 15.09 -8.45
N TYR A 75 10.12 14.32 -7.89
CA TYR A 75 10.23 14.09 -6.45
C TYR A 75 10.41 15.39 -5.65
N LEU A 76 11.27 16.28 -6.12
CA LEU A 76 11.52 17.57 -5.46
C LEU A 76 10.29 18.48 -5.44
N GLU A 77 9.38 18.31 -6.41
CA GLU A 77 8.11 19.05 -6.49
C GLU A 77 7.04 18.50 -5.52
N ILE A 78 7.21 17.28 -5.00
CA ILE A 78 6.23 16.68 -4.07
C ILE A 78 6.17 17.44 -2.75
N LYS A 79 7.31 17.81 -2.16
CA LYS A 79 7.33 18.47 -0.84
C LYS A 79 6.59 19.82 -0.84
N PRO A 80 6.86 20.76 -1.75
CA PRO A 80 6.07 21.99 -1.86
C PRO A 80 4.58 21.72 -2.10
N ALA A 81 4.24 20.75 -2.94
CA ALA A 81 2.85 20.38 -3.18
C ALA A 81 2.17 19.78 -1.94
N TYR A 82 2.91 19.02 -1.14
CA TYR A 82 2.45 18.45 0.11
C TYR A 82 2.22 19.54 1.16
N ASP A 83 3.12 20.51 1.29
CA ASP A 83 3.00 21.62 2.22
C ASP A 83 1.72 22.45 1.96
N VAL A 84 1.39 22.71 0.69
CA VAL A 84 0.13 23.38 0.30
C VAL A 84 -1.08 22.57 0.73
N VAL A 85 -1.10 21.26 0.45
CA VAL A 85 -2.22 20.39 0.81
C VAL A 85 -2.36 20.26 2.33
N MET A 86 -1.26 20.26 3.06
CA MET A 86 -1.27 20.21 4.52
C MET A 86 -1.83 21.48 5.14
N ALA A 87 -1.59 22.65 4.53
CA ALA A 87 -2.22 23.90 4.96
C ALA A 87 -3.75 23.83 4.87
N ASP A 88 -4.31 23.16 3.87
CA ASP A 88 -5.75 22.92 3.77
C ASP A 88 -6.22 21.82 4.76
N TYR A 89 -5.42 20.76 4.92
CA TYR A 89 -5.76 19.61 5.75
C TYR A 89 -5.95 19.98 7.23
N VAL A 90 -5.16 20.90 7.78
CA VAL A 90 -5.29 21.33 9.18
C VAL A 90 -6.62 22.02 9.50
N HIS A 91 -7.37 22.44 8.49
CA HIS A 91 -8.68 23.06 8.64
C HIS A 91 -9.84 22.06 8.62
N ILE A 92 -9.59 20.78 8.33
CA ILE A 92 -10.62 19.74 8.40
C ILE A 92 -11.03 19.55 9.87
N PRO A 93 -12.34 19.59 10.19
CA PRO A 93 -12.81 19.37 11.55
C PRO A 93 -12.34 18.02 12.11
N ARG A 94 -11.99 17.99 13.41
CA ARG A 94 -11.63 16.74 14.07
C ARG A 94 -12.79 15.75 13.99
N PHE A 95 -12.49 14.55 13.52
CA PHE A 95 -13.46 13.48 13.45
C PHE A 95 -13.87 13.01 14.85
N LYS A 96 -15.17 12.82 15.03
CA LYS A 96 -15.75 12.12 16.17
C LYS A 96 -16.60 11.00 15.61
N PRO A 97 -16.23 9.73 15.83
CA PRO A 97 -17.00 8.62 15.31
C PRO A 97 -18.42 8.64 15.90
N PRO A 98 -19.44 8.32 15.10
CA PRO A 98 -20.80 8.24 15.61
C PRO A 98 -20.91 7.08 16.60
N ALA A 99 -21.70 7.28 17.66
CA ALA A 99 -21.80 6.34 18.78
C ALA A 99 -22.42 4.99 18.37
N ASP A 100 -23.28 5.01 17.35
CA ASP A 100 -23.94 3.85 16.77
C ASP A 100 -23.04 3.06 15.79
N GLY A 101 -21.89 3.60 15.40
CA GLY A 101 -20.97 2.94 14.50
C GLY A 101 -21.37 2.96 13.02
N HIS A 102 -22.42 3.71 12.65
CA HIS A 102 -22.97 3.68 11.30
C HIS A 102 -22.11 4.39 10.27
N LEU A 103 -21.86 3.69 9.16
CA LEU A 103 -21.29 4.24 7.95
C LEU A 103 -22.35 4.87 7.07
N THR A 104 -21.99 5.97 6.42
CA THR A 104 -22.78 6.55 5.34
C THR A 104 -22.23 6.11 3.98
N GLU A 105 -23.09 6.09 2.97
CA GLU A 105 -22.69 5.84 1.58
C GLU A 105 -21.60 6.83 1.12
N LYS A 106 -21.73 8.10 1.51
CA LYS A 106 -20.73 9.13 1.22
C LYS A 106 -19.35 8.76 1.77
N GLN A 107 -19.26 8.22 2.98
CA GLN A 107 -17.99 7.83 3.59
C GLN A 107 -17.32 6.68 2.86
N ILE A 108 -18.07 5.63 2.48
CA ILE A 108 -17.50 4.49 1.74
C ILE A 108 -17.04 4.93 0.34
N LEU A 109 -17.81 5.78 -0.34
CA LEU A 109 -17.43 6.31 -1.65
C LEU A 109 -16.21 7.25 -1.56
N ALA A 110 -16.11 8.07 -0.53
CA ALA A 110 -14.94 8.91 -0.27
C ALA A 110 -13.69 8.06 -0.03
N MET A 111 -13.77 7.06 0.87
CA MET A 111 -12.70 6.09 1.10
C MET A 111 -12.25 5.43 -0.21
N TYR A 112 -13.20 4.99 -1.04
CA TYR A 112 -12.90 4.37 -2.32
C TYR A 112 -12.18 5.32 -3.29
N ASP A 113 -12.65 6.56 -3.44
CA ASP A 113 -12.04 7.54 -4.35
C ASP A 113 -10.62 7.93 -3.89
N ILE A 114 -10.39 8.05 -2.58
CA ILE A 114 -9.05 8.27 -2.00
C ILE A 114 -8.11 7.12 -2.40
N TYR A 115 -8.53 5.88 -2.15
CA TYR A 115 -7.73 4.70 -2.48
C TYR A 115 -7.46 4.58 -3.98
N MET A 116 -8.49 4.70 -4.82
CA MET A 116 -8.35 4.55 -6.27
C MET A 116 -7.51 5.64 -6.90
N SER A 117 -7.50 6.84 -6.34
CA SER A 117 -6.60 7.91 -6.78
C SER A 117 -5.14 7.51 -6.59
N GLY A 118 -4.78 6.96 -5.41
CA GLY A 118 -3.44 6.40 -5.19
C GLY A 118 -3.09 5.27 -6.15
N VAL A 119 -4.01 4.31 -6.35
CA VAL A 119 -3.80 3.20 -7.29
C VAL A 119 -3.58 3.68 -8.73
N ARG A 120 -4.34 4.67 -9.20
CA ARG A 120 -4.19 5.25 -10.54
C ARG A 120 -2.82 5.91 -10.71
N GLU A 121 -2.38 6.70 -9.74
CA GLU A 121 -1.10 7.40 -9.76
C GLU A 121 0.08 6.42 -9.75
N ILE A 122 0.05 5.41 -8.88
CA ILE A 122 1.08 4.35 -8.87
C ILE A 122 1.11 3.62 -10.21
N ARG A 123 -0.05 3.29 -10.79
CA ARG A 123 -0.12 2.58 -12.07
C ARG A 123 0.41 3.45 -13.21
N HIS A 124 0.07 4.73 -13.22
CA HIS A 124 0.58 5.69 -14.20
C HIS A 124 2.11 5.76 -14.12
N PHE A 125 2.66 5.96 -12.92
CA PHE A 125 4.11 6.00 -12.71
C PHE A 125 4.78 4.70 -13.17
N LYS A 126 4.25 3.54 -12.81
CA LYS A 126 4.83 2.24 -13.21
C LYS A 126 4.88 2.07 -14.73
N ILE A 127 3.82 2.46 -15.44
CA ILE A 127 3.70 2.26 -16.89
C ILE A 127 4.52 3.29 -17.67
N TYR A 128 4.42 4.57 -17.31
CA TYR A 128 4.92 5.67 -18.12
C TYR A 128 6.27 6.21 -17.67
N ASP A 129 6.56 6.18 -16.37
CA ASP A 129 7.81 6.74 -15.82
C ASP A 129 8.84 5.65 -15.54
N LEU A 130 8.46 4.56 -14.87
CA LEU A 130 9.38 3.49 -14.47
C LEU A 130 9.68 2.53 -15.63
N GLY A 131 8.63 2.06 -16.31
CA GLY A 131 8.70 1.01 -17.34
C GLY A 131 8.86 -0.40 -16.76
N ASP A 132 8.78 -1.41 -17.63
CA ASP A 132 8.77 -2.83 -17.23
C ASP A 132 10.14 -3.37 -16.77
N ARG A 133 11.22 -2.73 -17.22
CA ARG A 133 12.61 -3.10 -16.88
C ARG A 133 13.39 -1.83 -16.56
N PRO A 134 13.13 -1.18 -15.42
CA PRO A 134 13.84 0.02 -15.05
C PRO A 134 15.32 -0.29 -14.91
N GLY A 135 16.18 0.64 -15.33
CA GLY A 135 17.58 0.56 -14.97
C GLY A 135 17.78 0.83 -13.48
N MET A 136 19.02 0.66 -13.04
CA MET A 136 19.38 0.72 -11.62
C MET A 136 19.03 2.08 -11.01
N PHE A 137 19.37 3.18 -11.68
CA PHE A 137 19.15 4.53 -11.16
C PHE A 137 17.66 4.86 -11.03
N LYS A 138 16.85 4.52 -12.05
CA LYS A 138 15.39 4.69 -11.98
C LYS A 138 14.78 3.86 -10.86
N ALA A 139 15.22 2.62 -10.67
CA ALA A 139 14.72 1.77 -9.59
C ALA A 139 15.02 2.37 -8.21
N PHE A 140 16.23 2.87 -7.97
CA PHE A 140 16.62 3.49 -6.70
C PHE A 140 15.81 4.74 -6.40
N ILE A 141 15.70 5.70 -7.33
CA ILE A 141 14.96 6.94 -7.07
C ILE A 141 13.46 6.68 -6.86
N SER A 142 12.91 5.67 -7.54
CA SER A 142 11.51 5.28 -7.42
C SER A 142 11.14 4.78 -6.03
N TYR A 143 12.11 4.22 -5.29
CA TYR A 143 11.90 3.76 -3.91
C TYR A 143 11.55 4.91 -2.95
N ALA A 144 12.14 6.09 -3.16
CA ALA A 144 11.80 7.30 -2.41
C ALA A 144 10.58 8.03 -2.98
N TYR A 145 10.46 8.08 -4.31
CA TYR A 145 9.39 8.80 -4.99
C TYR A 145 8.00 8.21 -4.73
N LEU A 146 7.85 6.89 -4.84
CA LEU A 146 6.54 6.23 -4.75
C LEU A 146 5.85 6.46 -3.40
N PRO A 147 6.50 6.25 -2.23
CA PRO A 147 5.87 6.55 -0.95
C PRO A 147 5.43 8.01 -0.81
N ALA A 148 6.28 8.95 -1.24
CA ALA A 148 5.97 10.37 -1.15
C ALA A 148 4.80 10.78 -2.05
N LEU A 149 4.73 10.21 -3.27
CA LEU A 149 3.61 10.43 -4.19
C LEU A 149 2.31 9.87 -3.60
N VAL A 150 2.35 8.64 -3.06
CA VAL A 150 1.18 8.00 -2.45
C VAL A 150 0.65 8.84 -1.30
N GLU A 151 1.54 9.35 -0.45
CA GLU A 151 1.16 10.19 0.69
C GLU A 151 0.55 11.52 0.23
N LEU A 152 1.16 12.20 -0.75
CA LEU A 152 0.59 13.41 -1.35
C LEU A 152 -0.82 13.18 -1.91
N VAL A 153 -1.00 12.10 -2.68
CA VAL A 153 -2.29 11.76 -3.29
C VAL A 153 -3.33 11.41 -2.23
N ARG A 154 -2.94 10.69 -1.18
CA ARG A 154 -3.78 10.39 -0.02
C ARG A 154 -4.24 11.68 0.66
N LYS A 155 -3.32 12.59 1.01
CA LYS A 155 -3.68 13.87 1.64
C LYS A 155 -4.59 14.73 0.76
N ARG A 156 -4.35 14.79 -0.55
CA ARG A 156 -5.25 15.48 -1.50
C ARG A 156 -6.65 14.89 -1.47
N GLY A 157 -6.75 13.56 -1.43
CA GLY A 157 -8.03 12.87 -1.29
C GLY A 157 -8.74 13.22 0.02
N LEU A 158 -8.02 13.24 1.13
CA LEU A 158 -8.55 13.63 2.44
C LEU A 158 -9.10 15.07 2.43
N VAL A 159 -8.34 16.03 1.89
CA VAL A 159 -8.77 17.43 1.73
C VAL A 159 -10.00 17.55 0.82
N LYS A 160 -9.99 16.88 -0.33
CA LYS A 160 -11.12 16.87 -1.29
C LYS A 160 -12.41 16.42 -0.64
N HIS A 161 -12.34 15.39 0.21
CA HIS A 161 -13.51 14.78 0.85
C HIS A 161 -13.82 15.34 2.23
N GLN A 162 -13.04 16.31 2.72
CA GLN A 162 -13.15 16.88 4.08
C GLN A 162 -13.12 15.79 5.15
N MET A 163 -12.22 14.83 4.99
CA MET A 163 -12.09 13.64 5.83
C MET A 163 -10.74 13.64 6.53
N THR A 164 -10.71 13.35 7.82
CA THR A 164 -9.44 13.18 8.56
C THR A 164 -8.87 11.77 8.37
N GLU A 165 -7.61 11.56 8.71
CA GLU A 165 -7.03 10.21 8.73
C GLU A 165 -7.71 9.27 9.71
N ASP A 166 -8.10 9.77 10.88
CA ASP A 166 -8.84 8.99 11.87
C ASP A 166 -10.19 8.54 11.31
N GLU A 167 -10.89 9.43 10.59
CA GLU A 167 -12.14 9.07 9.90
C GLU A 167 -11.88 8.02 8.82
N LEU A 168 -10.88 8.23 7.96
CA LEU A 168 -10.57 7.28 6.89
C LEU A 168 -10.25 5.89 7.46
N ASN A 169 -9.38 5.83 8.47
CA ASN A 169 -9.00 4.56 9.12
C ASN A 169 -10.22 3.89 9.78
N TRP A 170 -11.09 4.69 10.41
CA TRP A 170 -12.32 4.18 11.00
C TRP A 170 -13.29 3.64 9.93
N VAL A 171 -13.51 4.35 8.82
CA VAL A 171 -14.34 3.90 7.70
C VAL A 171 -13.80 2.62 7.09
N VAL A 172 -12.48 2.54 6.88
CA VAL A 172 -11.80 1.32 6.38
C VAL A 172 -12.09 0.16 7.33
N LEU A 173 -11.81 0.31 8.62
CA LEU A 173 -12.01 -0.75 9.61
C LEU A 173 -13.45 -1.27 9.60
N ARG A 174 -14.43 -0.38 9.71
CA ARG A 174 -15.86 -0.72 9.73
C ARG A 174 -16.34 -1.39 8.43
N THR A 175 -15.81 -0.95 7.29
CA THR A 175 -16.11 -1.57 6.00
C THR A 175 -15.53 -2.99 5.92
N MET A 176 -14.31 -3.21 6.43
CA MET A 176 -13.66 -4.52 6.42
C MET A 176 -14.32 -5.50 7.40
N GLU A 177 -14.79 -5.04 8.55
CA GLU A 177 -15.59 -5.84 9.48
C GLU A 177 -16.89 -6.32 8.82
N ALA A 178 -17.64 -5.40 8.21
CA ALA A 178 -18.88 -5.72 7.49
C ALA A 178 -18.63 -6.67 6.31
N ALA A 179 -17.53 -6.47 5.57
CA ALA A 179 -17.12 -7.34 4.48
C ALA A 179 -16.77 -8.76 4.98
N LEU A 180 -16.05 -8.87 6.10
CA LEU A 180 -15.67 -10.18 6.66
C LEU A 180 -16.90 -10.94 7.16
N PHE A 181 -17.84 -10.26 7.81
CA PHE A 181 -19.13 -10.84 8.17
C PHE A 181 -19.85 -11.40 6.93
N ALA A 182 -20.00 -10.59 5.88
CA ALA A 182 -20.65 -11.01 4.64
C ALA A 182 -19.94 -12.20 3.98
N CYS A 183 -18.60 -12.21 3.95
CA CYS A 183 -17.84 -13.32 3.39
C CYS A 183 -17.97 -14.61 4.21
N ASN A 184 -18.01 -14.50 5.55
CA ASN A 184 -18.22 -15.66 6.42
C ASN A 184 -19.60 -16.28 6.19
N ARG A 185 -20.65 -15.46 6.09
CA ARG A 185 -22.00 -15.91 5.76
C ARG A 185 -22.09 -16.47 4.35
N GLN A 186 -21.46 -15.83 3.36
CA GLN A 186 -21.43 -16.37 2.00
C GLN A 186 -20.78 -17.77 1.96
N ARG A 187 -19.74 -18.02 2.75
CA ARG A 187 -19.09 -19.33 2.82
C ARG A 187 -20.04 -20.42 3.34
N GLU A 188 -20.87 -20.09 4.32
CA GLU A 188 -21.83 -21.02 4.94
C GLU A 188 -22.87 -21.53 3.93
N THR A 189 -23.20 -20.73 2.90
CA THR A 189 -24.12 -21.17 1.83
C THR A 189 -23.59 -22.36 1.03
N GLY A 190 -22.25 -22.53 0.96
CA GLY A 190 -21.60 -23.51 0.11
C GLY A 190 -21.83 -23.29 -1.39
N GLN A 191 -22.44 -22.18 -1.80
CA GLN A 191 -22.74 -21.88 -3.21
C GLN A 191 -21.54 -21.24 -3.93
N GLY A 192 -21.55 -21.29 -5.26
CA GLY A 192 -20.51 -20.73 -6.11
C GLY A 192 -19.58 -21.77 -6.73
N THR A 193 -18.99 -21.39 -7.85
CA THR A 193 -17.97 -22.17 -8.59
C THR A 193 -16.70 -22.37 -7.75
N PRO A 194 -15.85 -23.37 -8.06
CA PRO A 194 -14.57 -23.54 -7.38
C PRO A 194 -13.70 -22.28 -7.38
N GLU A 195 -13.75 -21.51 -8.47
CA GLU A 195 -13.01 -20.26 -8.61
C GLU A 195 -13.59 -19.14 -7.73
N GLU A 196 -14.91 -19.03 -7.64
CA GLU A 196 -15.56 -18.08 -6.70
C GLU A 196 -15.25 -18.44 -5.24
N ARG A 197 -15.28 -19.73 -4.88
CA ARG A 197 -14.92 -20.18 -3.53
C ARG A 197 -13.46 -19.86 -3.19
N LYS A 198 -12.53 -20.07 -4.12
CA LYS A 198 -11.12 -19.69 -3.96
C LYS A 198 -10.95 -18.19 -3.78
N ARG A 199 -11.64 -17.37 -4.59
CA ARG A 199 -11.62 -15.92 -4.44
C ARG A 199 -12.21 -15.48 -3.09
N LEU A 200 -13.31 -16.10 -2.66
CA LEU A 200 -13.93 -15.83 -1.36
C LEU A 200 -12.96 -16.13 -0.22
N GLU A 201 -12.30 -17.29 -0.23
CA GLU A 201 -11.30 -17.62 0.80
C GLU A 201 -10.09 -16.67 0.78
N THR A 202 -9.65 -16.25 -0.41
CA THR A 202 -8.57 -15.25 -0.54
C THR A 202 -9.00 -13.92 0.10
N ALA A 203 -10.22 -13.46 -0.18
CA ALA A 203 -10.74 -12.23 0.41
C ALA A 203 -10.94 -12.35 1.92
N ARG A 204 -11.45 -13.49 2.42
CA ARG A 204 -11.58 -13.76 3.87
C ARG A 204 -10.23 -13.68 4.56
N TYR A 205 -9.20 -14.34 4.02
CA TYR A 205 -7.85 -14.30 4.58
C TYR A 205 -7.27 -12.88 4.55
N GLY A 206 -7.41 -12.16 3.43
CA GLY A 206 -6.99 -10.77 3.31
C GLY A 206 -7.67 -9.85 4.32
N LEU A 207 -8.98 -9.98 4.50
CA LEU A 207 -9.75 -9.24 5.49
C LEU A 207 -9.30 -9.57 6.92
N SER A 208 -9.09 -10.85 7.24
CA SER A 208 -8.57 -11.25 8.54
C SER A 208 -7.19 -10.64 8.83
N ASN A 209 -6.30 -10.57 7.84
CA ASN A 209 -5.00 -9.88 8.01
C ASN A 209 -5.17 -8.38 8.28
N ILE A 210 -6.02 -7.70 7.50
CA ILE A 210 -6.27 -6.25 7.65
C ILE A 210 -6.84 -5.94 9.04
N LEU A 211 -7.70 -6.81 9.56
CA LEU A 211 -8.31 -6.67 10.88
C LEU A 211 -7.43 -7.18 12.04
N GLY A 212 -6.20 -7.63 11.77
CA GLY A 212 -5.30 -8.14 12.81
C GLY A 212 -5.76 -9.45 13.45
N LEU A 213 -6.57 -10.23 12.74
CA LEU A 213 -7.10 -11.52 13.16
C LEU A 213 -6.18 -12.69 12.77
N VAL A 214 -5.06 -12.43 12.11
CA VAL A 214 -4.06 -13.44 11.76
C VAL A 214 -2.83 -13.25 12.62
N GLU A 215 -2.39 -14.33 13.25
CA GLU A 215 -1.14 -14.41 13.98
C GLU A 215 -0.11 -15.11 13.09
N GLU A 216 0.94 -14.38 12.73
CA GLU A 216 2.11 -14.95 12.07
C GLU A 216 2.96 -15.68 13.12
N ARG A 217 3.07 -17.00 13.00
CA ARG A 217 3.98 -17.79 13.84
C ARG A 217 5.31 -17.96 13.15
N THR A 218 6.34 -18.32 13.92
CA THR A 218 7.65 -18.60 13.36
C THR A 218 7.58 -19.80 12.40
N PRO A 219 8.54 -19.93 11.45
CA PRO A 219 8.58 -21.07 10.52
C PRO A 219 8.60 -22.44 11.23
N GLU A 220 9.12 -22.48 12.46
CA GLU A 220 9.25 -23.66 13.31
C GLU A 220 7.91 -24.05 13.97
N GLU A 221 7.00 -23.09 14.18
CA GLU A 221 5.70 -23.26 14.85
C GLU A 221 4.53 -23.51 13.88
N GLY A 222 4.81 -23.52 12.57
CA GLY A 222 3.84 -23.83 11.54
C GLY A 222 2.96 -22.64 11.12
N GLY A 223 3.51 -21.79 10.24
CA GLY A 223 2.75 -20.86 9.40
C GLY A 223 1.88 -19.83 10.13
N SER A 224 0.94 -19.23 9.39
CA SER A 224 -0.01 -18.24 9.91
C SER A 224 -1.29 -18.91 10.43
N VAL A 225 -1.77 -18.51 11.61
CA VAL A 225 -3.03 -19.00 12.19
C VAL A 225 -4.06 -17.87 12.22
N THR A 226 -5.27 -18.13 11.71
CA THR A 226 -6.39 -17.17 11.76
C THR A 226 -7.22 -17.40 13.02
N HIS A 227 -7.54 -16.32 13.73
CA HIS A 227 -8.33 -16.24 14.96
C HIS A 227 -9.66 -15.52 14.70
N PRO A 228 -10.59 -16.14 13.95
CA PRO A 228 -11.86 -15.50 13.58
C PRO A 228 -12.73 -15.15 14.79
N GLU A 229 -12.56 -15.83 15.92
CA GLU A 229 -13.27 -15.56 17.19
C GLU A 229 -12.91 -14.21 17.82
N ARG A 230 -11.80 -13.59 17.39
CA ARG A 230 -11.45 -12.22 17.80
C ARG A 230 -12.31 -11.15 17.10
N LEU A 231 -13.01 -11.51 16.01
CA LEU A 231 -14.00 -10.62 15.40
C LEU A 231 -15.21 -10.51 16.33
N ASN A 232 -15.52 -9.30 16.78
CA ASN A 232 -16.69 -9.07 17.60
C ASN A 232 -17.90 -8.67 16.74
N ASP A 233 -18.62 -9.67 16.24
CA ASP A 233 -19.82 -9.49 15.43
C ASP A 233 -20.86 -8.59 16.11
N SER A 234 -21.00 -8.63 17.45
CA SER A 234 -21.98 -7.82 18.19
C SER A 234 -21.75 -6.30 18.08
N LYS A 235 -20.61 -5.86 17.55
CA LYS A 235 -20.27 -4.46 17.33
C LYS A 235 -20.39 -4.03 15.87
N ILE A 236 -20.80 -4.91 14.96
CA ILE A 236 -20.94 -4.60 13.53
C ILE A 236 -22.39 -4.18 13.28
N PRO A 237 -22.66 -2.90 12.95
CA PRO A 237 -24.02 -2.48 12.65
C PRO A 237 -24.57 -3.15 11.40
N ARG A 238 -25.84 -3.57 11.46
CA ARG A 238 -26.54 -4.21 10.36
C ARG A 238 -26.55 -3.32 9.11
N ALA A 239 -26.73 -2.01 9.30
CA ALA A 239 -26.72 -1.05 8.20
C ALA A 239 -25.36 -1.04 7.45
N ASN A 240 -24.24 -1.29 8.15
CA ASN A 240 -22.92 -1.36 7.51
C ASN A 240 -22.77 -2.60 6.64
N VAL A 241 -23.37 -3.73 7.03
CA VAL A 241 -23.42 -4.95 6.19
C VAL A 241 -24.22 -4.69 4.92
N ALA A 242 -25.40 -4.08 5.06
CA ALA A 242 -26.23 -3.71 3.91
C ALA A 242 -25.49 -2.76 2.96
N LEU A 243 -24.81 -1.75 3.51
CA LEU A 243 -24.07 -0.77 2.74
C LEU A 243 -22.85 -1.40 2.03
N PHE A 244 -22.13 -2.30 2.70
CA PHE A 244 -21.06 -3.08 2.07
C PHE A 244 -21.60 -3.88 0.88
N LEU A 245 -22.69 -4.65 1.07
CA LEU A 245 -23.26 -5.47 0.00
C LEU A 245 -23.64 -4.60 -1.21
N LYS A 246 -24.27 -3.45 -0.98
CA LYS A 246 -24.61 -2.47 -2.03
C LYS A 246 -23.37 -1.98 -2.80
N LEU A 247 -22.26 -1.74 -2.11
CA LEU A 247 -21.06 -1.09 -2.68
C LEU A 247 -19.88 -2.05 -2.93
N ARG A 248 -20.06 -3.36 -2.75
CA ARG A 248 -18.99 -4.37 -2.75
C ARG A 248 -18.10 -4.34 -3.99
N GLU A 249 -18.67 -4.01 -5.15
CA GLU A 249 -17.91 -3.96 -6.42
C GLU A 249 -16.90 -2.81 -6.45
N ASN A 250 -17.19 -1.74 -5.70
CA ASN A 250 -16.33 -0.60 -5.52
C ASN A 250 -15.27 -0.91 -4.46
N VAL A 251 -15.59 -1.65 -3.40
CA VAL A 251 -14.60 -1.95 -2.35
C VAL A 251 -13.46 -2.82 -2.92
N ARG A 252 -12.28 -2.21 -3.07
CA ARG A 252 -11.06 -2.87 -3.53
C ARG A 252 -9.94 -2.56 -2.55
N TRP A 253 -9.36 -3.60 -1.98
CA TRP A 253 -8.16 -3.47 -1.15
C TRP A 253 -7.12 -4.50 -1.57
N SER A 254 -5.85 -4.23 -1.30
CA SER A 254 -4.81 -5.24 -1.49
C SER A 254 -5.12 -6.44 -0.61
N GLY A 255 -5.25 -7.64 -1.20
CA GLY A 255 -5.64 -8.85 -0.47
C GLY A 255 -7.15 -9.10 -0.33
N ALA A 256 -8.03 -8.11 -0.57
CA ALA A 256 -9.47 -8.27 -0.49
C ALA A 256 -10.17 -7.65 -1.72
N ARG A 257 -10.63 -8.50 -2.64
CA ARG A 257 -11.31 -8.09 -3.89
C ARG A 257 -12.64 -8.81 -4.00
N PHE A 258 -13.74 -8.07 -4.16
CA PHE A 258 -15.09 -8.63 -4.23
C PHE A 258 -15.73 -8.59 -5.62
N TYR A 259 -15.04 -7.97 -6.59
CA TYR A 259 -15.54 -7.85 -7.96
C TYR A 259 -15.83 -9.23 -8.58
N GLY A 260 -17.05 -9.40 -9.10
CA GLY A 260 -17.49 -10.65 -9.70
C GLY A 260 -17.65 -11.81 -8.71
N MET A 261 -17.86 -11.52 -7.42
CA MET A 261 -18.36 -12.48 -6.44
C MET A 261 -19.88 -12.35 -6.31
N ASN A 262 -20.57 -13.49 -6.35
CA ASN A 262 -22.00 -13.56 -6.10
C ASN A 262 -22.23 -13.76 -4.60
N PHE A 263 -22.77 -12.73 -3.94
CA PHE A 263 -23.21 -12.80 -2.55
C PHE A 263 -24.72 -13.07 -2.51
N ASP A 264 -25.17 -14.04 -1.71
CA ASP A 264 -26.58 -14.24 -1.39
C ASP A 264 -27.01 -13.18 -0.37
N GLU A 265 -27.39 -12.01 -0.89
CA GLU A 265 -27.76 -10.87 -0.07
C GLU A 265 -28.92 -11.18 0.89
N ASN A 266 -29.87 -12.03 0.47
CA ASN A 266 -31.01 -12.40 1.30
C ASN A 266 -30.56 -13.23 2.50
N TYR A 267 -29.75 -14.26 2.27
CA TYR A 267 -29.20 -15.09 3.34
C TYR A 267 -28.36 -14.26 4.32
N ILE A 268 -27.47 -13.42 3.78
CA ILE A 268 -26.57 -12.59 4.60
C ILE A 268 -27.36 -11.57 5.43
N MET A 269 -28.33 -10.88 4.82
CA MET A 269 -29.15 -9.90 5.53
C MET A 269 -30.13 -10.53 6.51
N GLN A 270 -30.53 -11.79 6.30
CA GLN A 270 -31.28 -12.56 7.29
C GLN A 270 -30.41 -12.89 8.50
N ALA A 271 -29.17 -13.34 8.29
CA ALA A 271 -28.21 -13.56 9.38
C ALA A 271 -27.86 -12.26 10.11
N ALA A 272 -27.80 -11.12 9.40
CA ALA A 272 -27.52 -9.81 9.97
C ALA A 272 -28.63 -9.25 10.88
N LYS A 273 -29.81 -9.89 10.97
CA LYS A 273 -30.90 -9.45 11.88
C LYS A 273 -30.54 -9.54 13.36
N SER A 274 -29.54 -10.34 13.72
CA SER A 274 -29.05 -10.46 15.11
C SER A 274 -28.01 -9.40 15.47
N LEU A 275 -27.56 -8.59 14.51
CA LEU A 275 -26.61 -7.50 14.72
C LEU A 275 -27.32 -6.27 15.30
N PRO A 276 -26.60 -5.35 15.96
CA PRO A 276 -27.16 -4.05 16.32
C PRO A 276 -27.70 -3.34 15.08
N GLU A 277 -28.81 -2.63 15.24
CA GLU A 277 -29.40 -1.82 14.17
C GLU A 277 -28.44 -0.74 13.69
#